data_AF-A0A1P9X0D8-F1
#
_entry.id   AF-A0A1P9X0D8-F1
#
_cell.length_a   1.000
_cell.length_b   1.000
_cell.length_c   1.000
_cell.angle_alpha   90.00
_cell.angle_beta   90.00
_cell.angle_gamma   90.00
#
_symmetry.space_group_name_H-M   'P 1'
#
loop_
_entity.id
_entity.type
_entity.pdbx_description
1 polymer ?
#
loop_
_entity_poly.entity_id
_entity_poly.type
_entity_poly.pdbx_seq_one_letter_code
_entity_poly.pdbx_strand_id
1 'polypeptide(L)'
;MLNHEESTELLDATMGVLEADITNETPQSGTGVIDQWIQQLSQADNTKDLTDTLERLKTHLKSEQTNSSELSQLLETLSTQTAEFSTRMGSEGDIAPRLEGLSSALRSMAGQISNK
;
A
#
# COMPACT_ATOMS: atom_id res chain seq x y z
N MET A 1 2.99 -2.95 18.83
CA MET A 1 2.41 -1.58 18.79
C MET A 1 3.15 -0.87 17.67
N LEU A 2 2.42 -0.42 16.65
CA LEU A 2 3.01 0.34 15.55
C LEU A 2 3.62 1.63 16.10
N ASN A 3 4.94 1.80 15.96
CA ASN A 3 5.58 3.04 16.35
C ASN A 3 5.13 4.15 15.39
N HIS A 4 4.71 5.28 15.96
CA HIS A 4 4.18 6.41 15.20
C HIS A 4 5.19 6.97 14.19
N GLU A 5 6.46 6.93 14.56
CA GLU A 5 7.60 7.39 13.75
C GLU A 5 7.80 6.50 12.53
N GLU A 6 7.89 5.18 12.71
CA GLU A 6 8.08 4.24 11.60
C GLU A 6 6.90 4.25 10.61
N SER A 7 5.68 4.44 11.11
CA SER A 7 4.49 4.54 10.27
C SER A 7 4.52 5.82 9.42
N THR A 8 5.03 6.92 9.99
CA THR A 8 5.18 8.20 9.32
C THR A 8 6.25 8.14 8.22
N GLU A 9 7.42 7.57 8.51
CA GLU A 9 8.50 7.40 7.53
C GLU A 9 8.08 6.48 6.38
N LEU A 10 7.35 5.42 6.69
CA LEU A 10 6.83 4.50 5.70
C LEU A 10 5.79 5.18 4.78
N LEU A 11 4.93 6.02 5.34
CA LEU A 11 3.96 6.80 4.58
C LEU A 11 4.64 7.79 3.64
N ASP A 12 5.68 8.49 4.11
CA ASP A 12 6.48 9.41 3.30
C ASP A 12 7.20 8.67 2.16
N ALA A 13 7.80 7.51 2.44
CA ALA A 13 8.41 6.65 1.43
C ALA A 13 7.39 6.15 0.40
N THR A 14 6.17 5.83 0.84
CA THR A 14 5.11 5.38 -0.06
C THR A 14 4.64 6.51 -0.96
N MET A 15 4.41 7.70 -0.40
CA MET A 15 4.10 8.90 -1.17
C MET A 15 5.22 9.25 -2.16
N GLY A 16 6.48 9.12 -1.74
CA GLY A 16 7.64 9.30 -2.61
C GLY A 16 7.63 8.38 -3.84
N VAL A 17 7.32 7.09 -3.65
CA VAL A 17 7.22 6.11 -4.77
C VAL A 17 5.97 6.32 -5.63
N LEU A 18 4.89 6.83 -5.03
CA LEU A 18 3.65 7.18 -5.73
C LEU A 18 3.82 8.44 -6.60
N GLU A 19 4.50 9.45 -6.07
CA GLU A 19 4.75 10.74 -6.72
C GLU A 19 5.90 10.68 -7.72
N ALA A 20 6.90 9.82 -7.48
CA ALA A 20 7.93 9.49 -8.44
C ALA A 20 7.31 8.62 -9.54
N ASP A 21 6.72 9.31 -10.52
CA ASP A 21 6.17 8.82 -11.78
C ASP A 21 6.48 7.32 -12.04
N ILE A 22 5.47 6.46 -11.89
CA ILE A 22 5.51 5.00 -12.11
C ILE A 22 6.09 4.65 -13.51
N THR A 23 6.20 5.63 -14.41
CA THR A 23 6.86 5.48 -15.70
C THR A 23 8.38 5.36 -15.62
N ASN A 24 9.02 5.77 -14.52
CA ASN A 24 10.48 5.86 -14.42
C ASN A 24 11.08 5.08 -13.22
N GLU A 25 10.29 4.80 -12.19
CA GLU A 25 10.72 3.90 -11.11
C GLU A 25 10.50 2.44 -11.51
N THR A 26 11.61 1.68 -11.52
CA THR A 26 11.56 0.23 -11.71
C THR A 26 10.62 -0.42 -10.69
N PRO A 27 9.91 -1.52 -11.04
CA PRO A 27 9.03 -2.27 -10.12
C PRO A 27 9.70 -2.65 -8.78
N GLN A 28 11.04 -2.58 -8.72
CA GLN A 28 11.85 -2.75 -7.52
C GLN A 28 11.60 -1.71 -6.41
N SER A 29 11.41 -0.41 -6.72
CA SER A 29 11.14 0.63 -5.71
C SER A 29 9.77 0.41 -5.03
N GLY A 30 8.74 0.11 -5.84
CA GLY A 30 7.41 -0.24 -5.33
C GLY A 30 7.40 -1.48 -4.43
N THR A 31 8.16 -2.52 -4.79
CA THR A 31 8.22 -3.73 -3.96
C THR A 31 8.92 -3.52 -2.61
N GLY A 32 9.85 -2.57 -2.50
CA GLY A 32 10.54 -2.25 -1.24
C GLY A 32 9.62 -1.58 -0.22
N VAL A 33 8.80 -0.63 -0.67
CA VAL A 33 7.77 0.00 0.17
C VAL A 33 6.73 -1.02 0.63
N ILE A 34 6.31 -1.93 -0.25
CA ILE A 34 5.37 -3.01 0.10
C ILE A 34 5.97 -3.93 1.18
N ASP A 35 7.26 -4.27 1.10
CA ASP A 35 7.96 -5.07 2.13
C ASP A 35 7.90 -4.41 3.51
N GLN A 36 8.12 -3.09 3.58
CA GLN A 36 8.06 -2.34 4.81
C GLN A 36 6.64 -2.31 5.41
N TRP A 37 5.61 -2.15 4.57
CA TRP A 37 4.21 -2.28 5.03
C TRP A 37 3.90 -3.66 5.57
N ILE A 38 4.31 -4.72 4.87
CA ILE A 38 4.14 -6.10 5.32
C ILE A 38 4.77 -6.28 6.70
N GLN A 39 5.99 -5.80 6.91
CA GLN A 39 6.68 -5.91 8.19
C GLN A 39 5.91 -5.22 9.32
N GLN A 40 5.45 -4.00 9.08
CA GLN A 40 4.73 -3.16 10.05
C GLN A 40 3.35 -3.73 10.39
N LEU A 41 2.61 -4.14 9.37
CA LEU A 41 1.29 -4.75 9.53
C LEU A 41 1.36 -6.17 10.08
N SER A 42 2.46 -6.89 9.89
CA SER A 42 2.65 -8.20 10.52
C SER A 42 2.78 -8.12 12.04
N GLN A 43 3.06 -6.94 12.60
CA GLN A 43 3.10 -6.73 14.05
C GLN A 43 1.70 -6.60 14.68
N ALA A 44 0.65 -6.49 13.87
CA ALA A 44 -0.72 -6.37 14.34
C ALA A 44 -1.57 -7.57 13.85
N ASP A 45 -2.16 -8.31 14.79
CA ASP A 45 -2.94 -9.52 14.47
C ASP A 45 -4.18 -9.21 13.60
N ASN A 46 -4.69 -7.99 13.66
CA ASN A 46 -5.88 -7.55 12.93
C ASN A 46 -5.61 -7.06 11.50
N THR A 47 -4.37 -7.11 11.03
CA THR A 47 -3.96 -6.67 9.68
C THR A 47 -3.51 -7.80 8.78
N LYS A 48 -3.74 -9.06 9.18
CA LYS A 48 -3.34 -10.25 8.44
C LYS A 48 -3.87 -10.27 6.99
N ASP A 49 -5.13 -9.89 6.77
CA ASP A 49 -5.73 -9.75 5.43
C ASP A 49 -5.03 -8.69 4.57
N LEU A 50 -4.56 -7.61 5.20
CA LEU A 50 -3.87 -6.52 4.54
C LEU A 50 -2.46 -6.95 4.12
N THR A 51 -1.77 -7.65 5.02
CA THR A 51 -0.46 -8.26 4.75
C THR A 51 -0.53 -9.28 3.62
N ASP A 52 -1.53 -10.17 3.60
CA ASP A 52 -1.72 -11.17 2.53
C ASP A 52 -1.92 -10.50 1.16
N THR A 53 -2.73 -9.44 1.12
CA THR A 53 -3.01 -8.68 -0.11
C THR A 53 -1.74 -7.97 -0.61
N LEU A 54 -0.91 -7.42 0.29
CA LEU A 54 0.39 -6.83 -0.05
C LEU A 54 1.38 -7.85 -0.58
N GLU A 55 1.45 -9.05 0.01
CA GLU A 55 2.31 -10.12 -0.47
C GLU A 55 1.92 -10.57 -1.89
N ARG A 56 0.62 -10.65 -2.16
CA ARG A 56 0.09 -10.94 -3.51
C ARG A 56 0.45 -9.82 -4.49
N LEU A 57 0.24 -8.55 -4.11
CA LEU A 57 0.61 -7.40 -4.95
C LEU A 57 2.11 -7.41 -5.29
N LYS A 58 2.98 -7.63 -4.30
CA LYS A 58 4.43 -7.77 -4.47
C LYS A 58 4.78 -8.89 -5.44
N THR A 59 4.13 -10.04 -5.31
CA THR A 59 4.35 -11.20 -6.18
C THR A 59 3.95 -10.87 -7.63
N HIS A 60 2.82 -10.18 -7.82
CA HIS A 60 2.37 -9.74 -9.14
C HIS A 60 3.30 -8.68 -9.76
N LEU A 61 3.82 -7.74 -8.96
CA LEU A 61 4.80 -6.73 -9.41
C LEU A 61 6.16 -7.35 -9.77
N LYS A 62 6.56 -8.43 -9.10
CA LYS A 62 7.79 -9.18 -9.42
C LYS A 62 7.62 -10.13 -10.60
N SER A 63 6.38 -10.50 -10.94
CA SER A 63 6.09 -11.37 -12.06
C SER A 63 6.29 -10.62 -13.38
N GLU A 64 7.10 -11.18 -14.29
CA GLU A 64 7.30 -10.64 -15.64
C GLU A 64 5.98 -10.61 -16.46
N GLN A 65 4.97 -11.39 -16.06
CA GLN A 65 3.62 -11.37 -16.61
C GLN A 65 2.70 -10.56 -15.68
N THR A 66 2.96 -9.26 -15.59
CA THR A 66 2.13 -8.35 -14.81
C THR A 66 0.79 -8.18 -15.50
N ASN A 67 -0.27 -8.79 -14.97
CA ASN A 67 -1.62 -8.62 -15.49
C ASN A 67 -2.23 -7.34 -14.90
N SER A 68 -2.26 -6.25 -15.67
CA SER A 68 -2.71 -4.94 -15.21
C SER A 68 -4.10 -4.95 -14.57
N SER A 69 -5.00 -5.82 -15.05
CA SER A 69 -6.37 -5.96 -14.49
C SER A 69 -6.36 -6.60 -13.10
N GLU A 70 -5.58 -7.66 -12.91
CA GLU A 70 -5.42 -8.29 -11.59
C GLU A 70 -4.72 -7.33 -10.62
N LEU A 71 -3.73 -6.59 -11.13
CA LEU A 71 -2.96 -5.66 -10.33
C LEU A 71 -3.80 -4.46 -9.89
N SER A 72 -4.66 -3.91 -10.77
CA SER A 72 -5.62 -2.88 -10.38
C SER A 72 -6.61 -3.39 -9.34
N GLN A 73 -7.10 -4.62 -9.47
CA GLN A 73 -8.00 -5.21 -8.47
C GLN A 73 -7.31 -5.42 -7.11
N LEU A 74 -6.05 -5.83 -7.10
CA LEU A 74 -5.26 -5.96 -5.88
C LEU A 74 -5.07 -4.60 -5.21
N LEU A 75 -4.72 -3.56 -5.97
CA LEU A 75 -4.56 -2.20 -5.44
C LEU A 75 -5.88 -1.61 -4.91
N GLU A 76 -7.01 -1.83 -5.59
CA GLU A 76 -8.33 -1.43 -5.08
C GLU A 76 -8.69 -2.15 -3.78
N THR A 77 -8.42 -3.44 -3.70
CA THR A 77 -8.66 -4.24 -2.48
C THR A 77 -7.82 -3.69 -1.33
N LEU A 78 -6.54 -3.42 -1.59
CA LEU A 78 -5.62 -2.84 -0.63
C LEU A 78 -6.06 -1.46 -0.15
N SER A 79 -6.52 -0.60 -1.06
CA SER A 79 -7.07 0.71 -0.70
C SER A 79 -8.26 0.60 0.25
N THR A 80 -9.16 -0.33 -0.02
CA THR A 80 -10.36 -0.57 0.79
C THR A 80 -9.97 -1.06 2.19
N GLN A 81 -9.12 -2.09 2.25
CA GLN A 81 -8.64 -2.65 3.52
C GLN A 81 -7.87 -1.61 4.34
N THR A 82 -7.08 -0.75 3.70
CA THR A 82 -6.32 0.33 4.37
C THR A 82 -7.26 1.39 4.95
N ALA A 83 -8.30 1.78 4.21
CA ALA A 83 -9.32 2.72 4.68
C ALA A 83 -10.13 2.14 5.86
N GLU A 84 -10.50 0.86 5.77
CA GLU A 84 -11.15 0.14 6.88
C GLU A 84 -10.24 0.06 8.10
N PHE A 85 -8.95 -0.24 7.91
CA PHE A 85 -7.97 -0.31 8.98
C PHE A 85 -7.81 1.06 9.66
N SER A 86 -7.72 2.14 8.88
CA SER A 86 -7.71 3.52 9.40
C SER A 86 -8.94 3.80 10.28
N THR A 87 -10.13 3.44 9.78
CA THR A 87 -11.39 3.62 10.51
C THR A 87 -11.41 2.83 11.82
N ARG A 88 -10.87 1.60 11.82
CA ARG A 88 -10.78 0.72 13.00
C ARG A 88 -9.76 1.19 14.02
N MET A 89 -8.66 1.79 13.57
CA MET A 89 -7.64 2.38 14.45
C MET A 89 -8.18 3.61 15.20
N GLY A 90 -9.26 4.21 14.70
CA GLY A 90 -9.84 5.43 15.27
C GLY A 90 -8.92 6.63 15.07
N SER A 91 -9.37 7.81 15.51
CA SER A 91 -8.60 9.05 15.43
C SER A 91 -7.42 9.11 16.43
N GLU A 92 -6.94 7.96 16.92
CA GLU A 92 -5.84 7.88 17.87
C GLU A 92 -4.51 8.19 17.15
N GLY A 93 -4.20 9.49 17.03
CA GLY A 93 -2.96 10.05 16.49
C GLY A 93 -3.01 10.42 14.99
N ASP A 94 -1.88 10.91 14.47
CA ASP A 94 -1.73 11.32 13.05
C ASP A 94 -1.64 10.15 12.06
N ILE A 95 -1.96 8.92 12.47
CA ILE A 95 -1.82 7.71 11.65
C ILE A 95 -3.06 7.48 10.77
N ALA A 96 -4.26 7.69 11.30
CA ALA A 96 -5.52 7.51 10.57
C ALA A 96 -5.62 8.38 9.29
N PRO A 97 -5.41 9.72 9.35
CA PRO A 97 -5.47 10.55 8.15
C PRO A 97 -4.39 10.18 7.11
N ARG A 98 -3.24 9.68 7.55
CA ARG A 98 -2.20 9.21 6.63
C ARG A 98 -2.55 7.88 5.97
N LEU A 99 -3.15 6.95 6.70
CA LEU A 99 -3.68 5.70 6.14
C LEU A 99 -4.82 5.97 5.13
N GLU A 100 -5.65 6.99 5.38
CA GLU A 100 -6.63 7.47 4.39
C GLU A 100 -5.97 8.10 3.15
N GLY A 101 -4.90 8.85 3.33
CA GLY A 101 -4.10 9.37 2.21
C GLY A 101 -3.53 8.24 1.35
N LEU A 102 -2.99 7.21 2.00
CA LEU A 102 -2.47 6.02 1.34
C LEU A 102 -3.55 5.26 0.57
N SER A 103 -4.71 5.01 1.19
CA SER A 103 -5.81 4.32 0.51
C SER A 103 -6.24 5.08 -0.74
N SER A 104 -6.33 6.40 -0.65
CA SER A 104 -6.66 7.26 -1.79
C SER A 104 -5.62 7.18 -2.90
N ALA A 105 -4.34 7.18 -2.55
CA ALA A 105 -3.25 7.08 -3.52
C ALA A 105 -3.19 5.70 -4.19
N LEU A 106 -3.36 4.61 -3.44
CA LEU A 106 -3.45 3.24 -3.98
C LEU A 106 -4.61 3.10 -4.96
N ARG A 107 -5.77 3.68 -4.63
CA ARG A 107 -6.94 3.68 -5.51
C ARG A 107 -6.70 4.51 -6.77
N SER A 108 -5.97 5.61 -6.67
CA SER A 108 -5.55 6.41 -7.82
C SER A 108 -4.64 5.61 -8.74
N MET A 109 -3.61 4.93 -8.21
CA MET A 109 -2.75 4.03 -8.98
C MET A 109 -3.55 2.93 -9.67
N ALA A 110 -4.49 2.30 -8.96
CA ALA A 110 -5.32 1.24 -9.53
C ALA A 110 -6.07 1.74 -10.77
N GLY A 111 -6.63 2.95 -10.69
CA GLY A 111 -7.26 3.63 -11.83
C GLY A 111 -6.28 3.92 -12.97
N GLN A 112 -5.07 4.39 -12.67
CA GLN A 112 -4.05 4.66 -13.69
C GLN A 112 -3.59 3.39 -14.41
N ILE A 113 -3.43 2.28 -13.70
CA ILE A 113 -2.99 1.00 -14.27
C ILE A 113 -4.12 0.32 -15.05
N SER A 114 -5.35 0.42 -14.58
CA SER A 114 -6.54 -0.11 -15.27
C SER A 114 -6.85 0.65 -16.56
N ASN A 115 -6.58 1.96 -16.59
CA ASN A 115 -6.83 2.82 -17.74
C ASN A 115 -5.66 2.86 -18.74
N LYS A 116 -4.70 1.93 -18.64
CA LYS A 116 -3.52 1.85 -19.50
C LYS A 116 -3.59 0.70 -20.51
#